data_AF-A0A178U7E7-F1
#
_entry.id   AF-A0A178U7E7-F1
#
_cell.length_a   1.000
_cell.length_b   1.000
_cell.length_c   1.000
_cell.angle_alpha   90.00
_cell.angle_beta   90.00
_cell.angle_gamma   90.00
#
_symmetry.space_group_name_H-M   'P 1'
#
loop_
_entity.id
_entity.type
_entity.pdbx_description
1 polymer ?
#
loop_
_entity_poly.entity_id
_entity_poly.type
_entity_poly.pdbx_seq_one_letter_code
_entity_poly.pdbx_strand_id
1 'polypeptide(L)'
;MSACINGLCRAVTVSLLLLLLLSFSFSSACSNGNCQLLDSCSSATDCVSGLYCGDCPAVGRSKPVCTRGQATSPTSIINGLPFNKYTWLMTHNAFSNANAPLLPGVERITFYNQEDTITNQLQNGVRGLMLDMYDFNNDIWLCHSLRGQCFNFTAFQPAINILREVEAFLSQNPTEIVTIIIEDYVHRPKGLSTLFANAGLDKYWFPVSKMPRKGEDWPTVTDMVQENHRLLVFTSVAAKEDEEGVAYQWRYMVENESGDPGVKRGSCPNRKESQPLNSKSSSLFLMNYFPTYPVEKDACKEHSAPLAEMVGTCLKSGGNRMPNFLAVNFYMRSDGGGVFEILDRMNGPVLCGCETLSACQPGAAYGSCKNVTVQTRTPSMDSTAGSNSGGSYSGSVQFSRSLASVAQLNNIVVFCFSLLPLLIFLL
;
A
#
# COMPACT_ATOMS: atom_id res chain seq x y z
N MET A 1 19.48 -3.19 70.95
CA MET A 1 18.51 -2.23 71.51
C MET A 1 18.50 -0.97 70.67
N SER A 2 17.46 -0.76 69.88
CA SER A 2 16.93 0.57 69.53
C SER A 2 15.53 0.37 68.96
N ALA A 3 14.58 1.04 69.60
CA ALA A 3 13.15 0.89 69.40
C ALA A 3 12.70 1.55 68.09
N CYS A 4 11.92 0.83 67.28
CA CYS A 4 11.01 1.48 66.35
C CYS A 4 9.67 1.68 67.07
N ILE A 5 9.37 2.95 67.33
CA ILE A 5 8.13 3.44 67.93
C ILE A 5 6.98 3.23 66.94
N ASN A 6 5.87 2.75 67.50
CA ASN A 6 4.58 2.51 66.86
C ASN A 6 4.12 3.63 65.91
N GLY A 7 3.71 3.26 64.70
CA GLY A 7 2.64 3.96 63.97
C GLY A 7 2.99 4.70 62.68
N LEU A 8 4.22 5.18 62.47
CA LEU A 8 4.52 6.06 61.33
C LEU A 8 5.09 5.37 60.08
N CYS A 9 5.76 4.22 60.21
CA CYS A 9 6.34 3.52 59.04
C CYS A 9 5.31 2.86 58.13
N ARG A 10 4.12 2.48 58.64
CA ARG A 10 3.07 1.87 57.80
C ARG A 10 2.38 2.88 56.87
N ALA A 11 2.28 4.15 57.27
CA ALA A 11 1.60 5.17 56.48
C ALA A 11 2.42 5.61 55.25
N VAL A 12 3.75 5.61 55.35
CA VAL A 12 4.64 5.97 54.23
C VAL A 12 4.74 4.84 53.21
N THR A 13 4.80 3.58 53.65
CA THR A 13 4.83 2.42 52.73
C THR A 13 3.50 2.20 52.01
N VAL A 14 2.37 2.44 52.68
CA VAL A 14 1.04 2.34 52.05
C VAL A 14 0.82 3.50 51.08
N SER A 15 1.27 4.72 51.41
CA SER A 15 1.21 5.86 50.50
C SER A 15 2.12 5.67 49.27
N LEU A 16 3.33 5.11 49.44
CA LEU A 16 4.22 4.81 48.30
C LEU A 16 3.65 3.69 47.41
N LEU A 17 3.04 2.65 47.99
CA LEU A 17 2.33 1.62 47.23
C LEU A 17 1.10 2.18 46.50
N LEU A 18 0.34 3.09 47.13
CA LEU A 18 -0.81 3.74 46.49
C LEU A 18 -0.37 4.67 45.35
N LEU A 19 0.74 5.40 45.52
CA LEU A 19 1.34 6.23 44.47
C LEU A 19 1.91 5.39 43.31
N LEU A 20 2.49 4.22 43.58
CA LEU A 20 2.92 3.25 42.57
C LEU A 20 1.73 2.58 41.85
N LEU A 21 0.61 2.35 42.55
CA LEU A 21 -0.64 1.84 41.98
C LEU A 21 -1.44 2.90 41.21
N LEU A 22 -1.26 4.19 41.52
CA LEU A 22 -1.90 5.31 40.82
C LEU A 22 -1.18 5.73 39.53
N SER A 23 0.04 5.23 39.27
CA SER A 23 0.84 5.57 38.07
C SER A 23 0.83 4.52 36.96
N PHE A 24 0.08 3.43 37.10
CA PHE A 24 -0.15 2.49 36.01
C PHE A 24 -1.62 2.51 35.58
N SER A 25 -2.01 3.58 34.89
CA SER A 25 -3.09 3.46 33.92
C SER A 25 -2.61 2.52 32.80
N PHE A 26 -2.74 1.21 33.02
CA PHE A 26 -2.74 0.27 31.90
C PHE A 26 -3.97 0.63 31.08
N SER A 27 -3.79 1.46 30.05
CA SER A 27 -4.79 1.58 29.00
C SER A 27 -4.93 0.17 28.44
N SER A 28 -6.01 -0.51 28.80
CA SER A 28 -6.29 -1.85 28.29
C SER A 28 -6.41 -1.71 26.79
N ALA A 29 -5.47 -2.31 26.05
CA ALA A 29 -5.61 -2.42 24.61
C ALA A 29 -7.00 -3.01 24.33
N CYS A 30 -7.74 -2.37 23.44
CA CYS A 30 -8.91 -2.98 22.85
C CYS A 30 -8.51 -4.33 22.23
N SER A 31 -9.47 -5.25 22.10
CA SER A 31 -9.24 -6.59 21.55
C SER A 31 -10.51 -7.10 20.89
N ASN A 32 -10.39 -8.23 20.19
CA ASN A 32 -11.51 -8.93 19.53
C ASN A 32 -12.22 -8.08 18.46
N GLY A 33 -11.45 -7.42 17.59
CA GLY A 33 -11.97 -6.74 16.40
C GLY A 33 -12.65 -5.40 16.68
N ASN A 34 -12.36 -4.76 17.82
CA ASN A 34 -12.99 -3.49 18.22
C ASN A 34 -12.04 -2.30 18.18
N CYS A 35 -10.74 -2.53 17.98
CA CYS A 35 -9.75 -1.45 17.95
C CYS A 35 -9.94 -0.55 16.72
N GLN A 36 -10.07 0.74 16.99
CA GLN A 36 -10.18 1.80 15.99
C GLN A 36 -8.80 2.24 15.51
N LEU A 37 -8.77 3.09 14.49
CA LEU A 37 -7.54 3.66 13.97
C LEU A 37 -6.71 4.33 15.09
N LEU A 38 -5.41 4.04 15.12
CA LEU A 38 -4.43 4.46 16.13
C LEU A 38 -4.59 3.85 17.53
N ASP A 39 -5.61 3.03 17.78
CA ASP A 39 -5.68 2.27 19.02
C ASP A 39 -4.54 1.23 19.08
N SER A 40 -4.03 0.99 20.29
CA SER A 40 -3.00 -0.04 20.50
C SER A 40 -3.56 -1.43 20.21
N CYS A 41 -2.77 -2.25 19.52
CA CYS A 41 -3.13 -3.62 19.15
C CYS A 41 -1.94 -4.56 19.38
N SER A 42 -2.21 -5.86 19.44
CA SER A 42 -1.17 -6.90 19.56
C SER A 42 -1.31 -7.98 18.48
N SER A 43 -2.49 -8.12 17.89
CA SER A 43 -2.81 -9.08 16.82
C SER A 43 -3.59 -8.42 15.68
N ALA A 44 -3.51 -9.01 14.48
CA ALA A 44 -4.29 -8.56 13.34
C ALA A 44 -5.80 -8.61 13.58
N THR A 45 -6.27 -9.50 14.47
CA THR A 45 -7.68 -9.66 14.83
C THR A 45 -8.18 -8.66 15.87
N ASP A 46 -7.31 -7.80 16.42
CA ASP A 46 -7.73 -6.79 17.39
C ASP A 46 -8.43 -5.60 16.70
N CYS A 47 -7.99 -5.28 15.48
CA CYS A 47 -8.47 -4.14 14.70
C CYS A 47 -9.82 -4.42 14.02
N VAL A 48 -10.63 -3.39 13.85
CA VAL A 48 -11.85 -3.47 13.03
C VAL A 48 -11.50 -3.79 11.57
N SER A 49 -12.48 -4.29 10.81
CA SER A 49 -12.32 -4.62 9.39
C SER A 49 -11.79 -3.41 8.59
N GLY A 50 -10.89 -3.69 7.63
CA GLY A 50 -10.19 -2.68 6.84
C GLY A 50 -8.97 -2.05 7.53
N LEU A 51 -8.72 -2.40 8.80
CA LEU A 51 -7.51 -2.02 9.53
C LEU A 51 -6.56 -3.21 9.70
N TYR A 52 -5.29 -2.87 9.91
CA TYR A 52 -4.17 -3.79 10.09
C TYR A 52 -3.37 -3.36 11.33
N CYS A 53 -2.95 -4.32 12.16
CA CYS A 53 -2.13 -4.05 13.35
C CYS A 53 -0.65 -3.95 12.97
N GLY A 54 -0.11 -2.74 12.89
CA GLY A 54 1.26 -2.46 12.44
C GLY A 54 1.98 -1.44 13.31
N ASP A 55 3.31 -1.42 13.24
CA ASP A 55 4.15 -0.45 13.91
C ASP A 55 4.86 0.48 12.93
N CYS A 56 5.45 1.56 13.45
CA CYS A 56 6.30 2.45 12.66
C CYS A 56 7.53 2.90 13.46
N PRO A 57 8.56 2.05 13.56
CA PRO A 57 9.76 2.36 14.32
C PRO A 57 10.49 3.61 13.82
N ALA A 58 10.43 3.92 12.53
CA ALA A 58 11.08 5.09 11.92
C ALA A 58 10.56 6.46 12.44
N VAL A 59 9.38 6.49 13.06
CA VAL A 59 8.85 7.71 13.73
C VAL A 59 8.85 7.59 15.26
N GLY A 60 9.61 6.63 15.80
CA GLY A 60 9.71 6.40 17.25
C GLY A 60 8.50 5.66 17.85
N ARG A 61 7.62 5.08 17.02
CA ARG A 61 6.48 4.26 17.47
C ARG A 61 6.80 2.78 17.36
N SER A 62 7.32 2.22 18.45
CA SER A 62 7.69 0.79 18.53
C SER A 62 6.56 -0.12 19.02
N LYS A 63 5.41 0.44 19.41
CA LYS A 63 4.23 -0.33 19.80
C LYS A 63 3.26 -0.37 18.62
N PRO A 64 2.73 -1.56 18.24
CA PRO A 64 1.76 -1.65 17.17
C PRO A 64 0.46 -0.91 17.49
N VAL A 65 -0.10 -0.29 16.47
CA VAL A 65 -1.42 0.34 16.48
C VAL A 65 -2.21 -0.10 15.27
N CYS A 66 -3.53 0.03 15.33
CA CYS A 66 -4.35 -0.20 14.16
C CYS A 66 -4.13 0.92 13.14
N THR A 67 -3.74 0.53 11.93
CA THR A 67 -3.48 1.37 10.77
C THR A 67 -4.43 0.98 9.65
N ARG A 68 -4.68 1.85 8.67
CA ARG A 68 -5.50 1.45 7.51
C ARG A 68 -4.76 0.40 6.70
N GLY A 69 -5.47 -0.68 6.36
CA GLY A 69 -4.95 -1.81 5.59
C GLY A 69 -5.66 -2.05 4.26
N GLN A 70 -6.61 -1.19 3.90
CA GLN A 70 -7.44 -1.39 2.72
C GLN A 70 -7.92 -0.08 2.10
N ALA A 71 -7.95 -0.03 0.78
CA ALA A 71 -8.47 1.11 0.03
C ALA A 71 -10.00 1.10 -0.03
N THR A 72 -10.59 2.28 0.02
CA THR A 72 -11.99 2.48 -0.37
C THR A 72 -12.08 2.40 -1.91
N SER A 73 -12.98 1.58 -2.46
CA SER A 73 -13.18 1.55 -3.91
C SER A 73 -13.90 2.82 -4.38
N PRO A 74 -13.27 3.72 -5.16
CA PRO A 74 -13.89 5.00 -5.53
C PRO A 74 -15.10 4.82 -6.44
N THR A 75 -15.08 3.78 -7.30
CA THR A 75 -16.18 3.46 -8.23
C THR A 75 -17.42 2.94 -7.52
N SER A 76 -17.27 2.43 -6.30
CA SER A 76 -18.41 2.02 -5.46
C SER A 76 -19.18 3.21 -4.87
N ILE A 77 -18.56 4.40 -4.84
CA ILE A 77 -19.14 5.63 -4.28
C ILE A 77 -19.56 6.59 -5.39
N ILE A 78 -18.63 6.91 -6.29
CA ILE A 78 -18.85 7.76 -7.46
C ILE A 78 -18.58 6.92 -8.71
N ASN A 79 -19.62 6.57 -9.44
CA ASN A 79 -19.54 5.76 -10.66
C ASN A 79 -19.72 6.60 -11.94
N GLY A 80 -19.58 5.96 -13.10
CA GLY A 80 -19.92 6.57 -14.39
C GLY A 80 -18.95 7.65 -14.88
N LEU A 81 -17.80 7.84 -14.22
CA LEU A 81 -16.77 8.77 -14.69
C LEU A 81 -15.75 8.05 -15.60
N PRO A 82 -15.08 8.79 -16.51
CA PRO A 82 -13.92 8.30 -17.25
C PRO A 82 -12.85 7.69 -16.34
N PHE A 83 -12.20 6.61 -16.78
CA PHE A 83 -11.14 5.93 -16.02
C PHE A 83 -10.03 6.88 -15.53
N ASN A 84 -9.67 7.88 -16.34
CA ASN A 84 -8.68 8.91 -16.03
C ASN A 84 -9.19 10.05 -15.13
N LYS A 85 -10.38 9.93 -14.52
CA LYS A 85 -10.81 10.82 -13.41
C LYS A 85 -10.49 10.26 -12.03
N TYR A 86 -10.24 8.96 -11.95
CA TYR A 86 -9.91 8.28 -10.70
C TYR A 86 -8.41 8.26 -10.45
N THR A 87 -8.05 8.21 -9.18
CA THR A 87 -6.72 7.82 -8.71
C THR A 87 -6.76 6.40 -8.17
N TRP A 88 -5.82 5.58 -8.63
CA TRP A 88 -5.66 4.18 -8.28
C TRP A 88 -4.34 3.97 -7.52
N LEU A 89 -4.37 3.14 -6.48
CA LEU A 89 -3.15 2.70 -5.81
C LEU A 89 -2.39 1.72 -6.72
N MET A 90 -1.08 1.95 -6.86
CA MET A 90 -0.17 1.12 -7.63
C MET A 90 1.01 0.68 -6.76
N THR A 91 1.47 -0.57 -6.94
CA THR A 91 2.64 -1.09 -6.25
C THR A 91 3.83 -1.19 -7.21
N HIS A 92 4.94 -0.57 -6.80
CA HIS A 92 6.20 -0.65 -7.53
C HIS A 92 6.84 -2.03 -7.32
N ASN A 93 7.34 -2.63 -8.42
CA ASN A 93 7.88 -3.98 -8.42
C ASN A 93 7.03 -4.96 -7.61
N ALA A 94 5.74 -5.05 -7.98
CA ALA A 94 4.69 -5.68 -7.19
C ALA A 94 4.98 -7.14 -6.81
N PHE A 95 5.77 -7.84 -7.64
CA PHE A 95 6.18 -9.22 -7.43
C PHE A 95 7.34 -9.38 -6.44
N SER A 96 8.09 -8.30 -6.17
CA SER A 96 9.30 -8.29 -5.35
C SER A 96 8.93 -8.36 -3.87
N ASN A 97 8.43 -9.52 -3.47
CA ASN A 97 7.88 -9.78 -2.14
C ASN A 97 8.95 -10.36 -1.20
N ALA A 98 9.16 -9.73 -0.04
CA ALA A 98 10.09 -10.17 1.00
C ALA A 98 9.81 -11.60 1.52
N ASN A 99 8.56 -12.05 1.42
CA ASN A 99 8.10 -13.37 1.84
C ASN A 99 8.04 -14.39 0.69
N ALA A 100 8.47 -14.02 -0.53
CA ALA A 100 8.45 -14.94 -1.66
C ALA A 100 9.45 -16.10 -1.46
N PRO A 101 9.06 -17.36 -1.74
CA PRO A 101 9.94 -18.51 -1.58
C PRO A 101 11.20 -18.36 -2.43
N LEU A 102 12.33 -18.85 -1.91
CA LEU A 102 13.59 -18.88 -2.65
C LEU A 102 13.57 -19.95 -3.74
N LEU A 103 14.35 -19.75 -4.79
CA LEU A 103 14.59 -20.79 -5.79
C LEU A 103 15.49 -21.88 -5.18
N PRO A 104 15.27 -23.18 -5.51
CA PRO A 104 16.07 -24.26 -4.96
C PRO A 104 17.57 -24.05 -5.20
N GLY A 105 18.36 -24.03 -4.11
CA GLY A 105 19.82 -23.90 -4.17
C GLY A 105 20.35 -22.51 -4.51
N VAL A 106 19.52 -21.47 -4.48
CA VAL A 106 19.92 -20.10 -4.81
C VAL A 106 19.50 -19.13 -3.71
N GLU A 107 20.47 -18.44 -3.12
CA GLU A 107 20.18 -17.28 -2.27
C GLU A 107 19.72 -16.10 -3.13
N ARG A 108 18.67 -15.41 -2.68
CA ARG A 108 18.18 -14.20 -3.34
C ARG A 108 18.91 -12.98 -2.80
N ILE A 109 19.64 -12.29 -3.68
CA ILE A 109 20.40 -11.08 -3.38
C ILE A 109 19.83 -9.94 -4.23
N THR A 110 18.79 -9.33 -3.71
CA THR A 110 18.14 -8.18 -4.34
C THR A 110 17.33 -7.42 -3.28
N PHE A 111 16.74 -6.30 -3.68
CA PHE A 111 15.84 -5.53 -2.85
C PHE A 111 14.40 -6.05 -2.95
N TYR A 112 13.65 -5.88 -1.87
CA TYR A 112 12.23 -6.22 -1.82
C TYR A 112 11.41 -4.93 -1.80
N ASN A 113 10.29 -4.95 -2.49
CA ASN A 113 9.42 -3.78 -2.63
C ASN A 113 8.10 -3.97 -1.91
N GLN A 114 7.66 -5.21 -1.69
CA GLN A 114 6.37 -5.52 -1.08
C GLN A 114 6.51 -6.66 -0.06
N GLU A 115 5.46 -6.88 0.72
CA GLU A 115 5.38 -7.99 1.70
C GLU A 115 4.19 -8.93 1.45
N ASP A 116 3.33 -8.54 0.50
CA ASP A 116 2.10 -9.22 0.15
C ASP A 116 2.19 -9.88 -1.22
N THR A 117 1.48 -11.00 -1.36
CA THR A 117 1.24 -11.62 -2.67
C THR A 117 0.44 -10.69 -3.57
N ILE A 118 0.41 -10.95 -4.87
CA ILE A 118 -0.37 -10.14 -5.80
C ILE A 118 -1.86 -10.25 -5.47
N THR A 119 -2.32 -11.45 -5.12
CA THR A 119 -3.68 -11.66 -4.60
C THR A 119 -4.02 -10.73 -3.44
N ASN A 120 -3.15 -10.65 -2.42
CA ASN A 120 -3.39 -9.79 -1.25
C ASN A 120 -3.34 -8.30 -1.60
N GLN A 121 -2.39 -7.88 -2.45
CA GLN A 121 -2.33 -6.50 -2.95
C GLN A 121 -3.65 -6.10 -3.60
N LEU A 122 -4.18 -6.94 -4.50
CA LEU A 122 -5.46 -6.69 -5.18
C LEU A 122 -6.66 -6.71 -4.21
N GLN A 123 -6.69 -7.63 -3.24
CA GLN A 123 -7.73 -7.68 -2.20
C GLN A 123 -7.72 -6.45 -1.28
N ASN A 124 -6.55 -5.86 -1.03
CA ASN A 124 -6.40 -4.64 -0.24
C ASN A 124 -6.66 -3.35 -1.05
N GLY A 125 -7.03 -3.48 -2.33
CA GLY A 125 -7.49 -2.38 -3.17
C GLY A 125 -6.42 -1.78 -4.08
N VAL A 126 -5.26 -2.41 -4.21
CA VAL A 126 -4.30 -2.08 -5.30
C VAL A 126 -4.96 -2.39 -6.64
N ARG A 127 -4.83 -1.47 -7.60
CA ARG A 127 -5.38 -1.62 -8.96
C ARG A 127 -4.34 -1.36 -10.05
N GLY A 128 -3.11 -1.01 -9.66
CA GLY A 128 -1.95 -0.90 -10.53
C GLY A 128 -0.82 -1.81 -10.07
N LEU A 129 -0.16 -2.52 -10.99
CA LEU A 129 1.01 -3.36 -10.71
C LEU A 129 2.14 -2.97 -11.65
N MET A 130 3.31 -2.62 -11.12
CA MET A 130 4.53 -2.46 -11.92
C MET A 130 5.33 -3.76 -11.89
N LEU A 131 5.73 -4.27 -13.05
CA LEU A 131 6.37 -5.56 -13.21
C LEU A 131 7.60 -5.45 -14.13
N ASP A 132 8.76 -5.83 -13.63
CA ASP A 132 9.96 -6.00 -14.46
C ASP A 132 9.98 -7.41 -15.05
N MET A 133 9.87 -7.53 -16.37
CA MET A 133 9.80 -8.81 -17.09
C MET A 133 11.03 -9.04 -17.97
N TYR A 134 11.61 -10.23 -17.88
CA TYR A 134 12.85 -10.61 -18.57
C TYR A 134 12.70 -11.95 -19.28
N ASP A 135 13.34 -12.10 -20.44
CA ASP A 135 13.66 -13.43 -20.97
C ASP A 135 14.69 -14.11 -20.05
N PHE A 136 14.32 -15.24 -19.45
CA PHE A 136 15.18 -15.98 -18.53
C PHE A 136 14.80 -17.47 -18.49
N ASN A 137 15.79 -18.37 -18.46
CA ASN A 137 15.56 -19.82 -18.42
C ASN A 137 14.53 -20.32 -19.46
N ASN A 138 14.62 -19.81 -20.69
CA ASN A 138 13.74 -20.10 -21.83
C ASN A 138 12.25 -19.71 -21.65
N ASP A 139 11.94 -18.90 -20.64
CA ASP A 139 10.60 -18.39 -20.33
C ASP A 139 10.66 -16.89 -19.97
N ILE A 140 9.52 -16.28 -19.65
CA ILE A 140 9.45 -14.89 -19.17
C ILE A 140 9.33 -14.90 -17.64
N TRP A 141 10.28 -14.25 -16.98
CA TRP A 141 10.41 -14.22 -15.53
C TRP A 141 10.30 -12.81 -14.98
N LEU A 142 9.90 -12.75 -13.71
CA LEU A 142 9.93 -11.54 -12.90
C LEU A 142 11.24 -11.52 -12.11
N CYS A 143 12.03 -10.47 -12.30
CA CYS A 143 13.35 -10.33 -11.70
C CYS A 143 13.57 -8.90 -11.24
N HIS A 144 14.06 -8.71 -10.01
CA HIS A 144 14.50 -7.38 -9.56
C HIS A 144 16.02 -7.31 -9.82
N SER A 145 16.39 -6.91 -11.02
CA SER A 145 17.75 -7.09 -11.54
C SER A 145 18.36 -5.82 -12.11
N LEU A 146 19.55 -5.93 -12.70
CA LEU A 146 20.34 -4.80 -13.17
C LEU A 146 20.75 -4.99 -14.63
N ARG A 147 20.91 -3.86 -15.35
CA ARG A 147 21.46 -3.82 -16.72
C ARG A 147 20.66 -4.63 -17.75
N GLY A 148 19.34 -4.77 -17.54
CA GLY A 148 18.46 -5.47 -18.47
C GLY A 148 18.71 -6.97 -18.59
N GLN A 149 19.33 -7.59 -17.58
CA GLN A 149 19.58 -9.02 -17.53
C GLN A 149 19.02 -9.61 -16.24
N CYS A 150 18.31 -10.74 -16.32
CA CYS A 150 17.93 -11.49 -15.14
C CYS A 150 19.00 -12.52 -14.76
N PHE A 151 19.28 -12.63 -13.46
CA PHE A 151 20.15 -13.64 -12.88
C PHE A 151 19.38 -14.51 -11.88
N ASN A 152 19.82 -15.76 -11.69
CA ASN A 152 19.23 -16.68 -10.72
C ASN A 152 19.04 -16.05 -9.33
N PHE A 153 20.04 -15.32 -8.83
CA PHE A 153 20.00 -14.69 -7.50
C PHE A 153 19.11 -13.43 -7.42
N THR A 154 18.60 -12.94 -8.55
CA THR A 154 17.65 -11.81 -8.63
C THR A 154 16.25 -12.23 -9.05
N ALA A 155 16.07 -13.49 -9.44
CA ALA A 155 14.84 -14.03 -9.96
C ALA A 155 13.84 -14.34 -8.81
N PHE A 156 12.57 -14.07 -9.07
CA PHE A 156 11.48 -14.41 -8.17
C PHE A 156 10.75 -15.66 -8.66
N GLN A 157 10.07 -15.55 -9.81
CA GLN A 157 9.28 -16.63 -10.39
C GLN A 157 8.94 -16.35 -11.86
N PRO A 158 8.48 -17.36 -12.62
CA PRO A 158 7.87 -17.15 -13.93
C PRO A 158 6.70 -16.16 -13.86
N ALA A 159 6.62 -15.24 -14.83
CA ALA A 159 5.61 -14.19 -14.84
C ALA A 159 4.17 -14.73 -14.95
N ILE A 160 4.01 -15.89 -15.58
CA ILE A 160 2.70 -16.56 -15.75
C ILE A 160 1.98 -16.82 -14.41
N ASN A 161 2.72 -17.04 -13.31
CA ASN A 161 2.13 -17.31 -12.00
C ASN A 161 1.39 -16.07 -11.47
N ILE A 162 2.05 -14.90 -11.52
CA ILE A 162 1.44 -13.63 -11.10
C ILE A 162 0.27 -13.26 -12.01
N LEU A 163 0.40 -13.47 -13.32
CA LEU A 163 -0.70 -13.18 -14.25
C LEU A 163 -1.92 -14.07 -14.01
N ARG A 164 -1.73 -15.32 -13.55
CA ARG A 164 -2.83 -16.19 -13.11
C ARG A 164 -3.48 -15.71 -11.82
N GLU A 165 -2.74 -15.11 -10.89
CA GLU A 165 -3.35 -14.45 -9.73
C GLU A 165 -4.24 -13.26 -10.17
N VAL A 166 -3.78 -12.47 -11.13
CA VAL A 166 -4.57 -11.36 -11.71
C VAL A 166 -5.82 -11.89 -12.42
N GLU A 167 -5.70 -12.96 -13.20
CA GLU A 167 -6.84 -13.58 -13.90
C GLU A 167 -7.88 -14.08 -12.89
N ALA A 168 -7.44 -14.81 -11.85
CA ALA A 168 -8.32 -15.31 -10.81
C ALA A 168 -9.04 -14.16 -10.09
N PHE A 169 -8.34 -13.06 -9.80
CA PHE A 169 -8.93 -11.87 -9.22
C PHE A 169 -9.99 -11.23 -10.13
N LEU A 170 -9.68 -10.99 -11.42
CA LEU A 170 -10.63 -10.39 -12.37
C LEU A 170 -11.83 -11.31 -12.65
N SER A 171 -11.66 -12.63 -12.58
CA SER A 171 -12.75 -13.59 -12.71
C SER A 171 -13.67 -13.56 -11.50
N GLN A 172 -13.13 -13.41 -10.28
CA GLN A 172 -13.92 -13.36 -9.04
C GLN A 172 -14.57 -11.98 -8.80
N ASN A 173 -14.01 -10.93 -9.41
CA ASN A 173 -14.44 -9.55 -9.20
C ASN A 173 -14.81 -8.90 -10.56
N PRO A 174 -16.04 -9.11 -11.06
CA PRO A 174 -16.44 -8.76 -12.43
C PRO A 174 -16.50 -7.25 -12.69
N THR A 175 -16.56 -6.42 -11.64
CA THR A 175 -16.61 -4.96 -11.73
C THR A 175 -15.25 -4.29 -11.62
N GLU A 176 -14.19 -5.06 -11.38
CA GLU A 176 -12.86 -4.52 -11.11
C GLU A 176 -12.03 -4.43 -12.38
N ILE A 177 -11.15 -3.42 -12.42
CA ILE A 177 -10.20 -3.14 -13.50
C ILE A 177 -8.79 -3.18 -12.93
N VAL A 178 -7.86 -3.86 -13.61
CA VAL A 178 -6.45 -3.89 -13.21
C VAL A 178 -5.60 -3.22 -14.30
N THR A 179 -4.60 -2.45 -13.89
CA THR A 179 -3.56 -1.89 -14.76
C THR A 179 -2.22 -2.54 -14.47
N ILE A 180 -1.51 -2.95 -15.51
CA ILE A 180 -0.15 -3.48 -15.42
C ILE A 180 0.79 -2.58 -16.24
N ILE A 181 1.92 -2.20 -15.67
CA ILE A 181 2.98 -1.45 -16.34
C ILE A 181 4.25 -2.29 -16.31
N ILE A 182 4.83 -2.53 -17.48
CA ILE A 182 5.94 -3.45 -17.67
C ILE A 182 7.23 -2.69 -17.96
N GLU A 183 8.22 -2.83 -17.08
CA GLU A 183 9.61 -2.59 -17.45
C GLU A 183 10.08 -3.81 -18.25
N ASP A 184 10.26 -3.62 -19.56
CA ASP A 184 10.20 -4.70 -20.55
C ASP A 184 11.59 -5.01 -21.10
N TYR A 185 12.10 -6.18 -20.70
CA TYR A 185 13.33 -6.79 -21.18
C TYR A 185 13.04 -8.11 -21.93
N VAL A 186 11.83 -8.27 -22.47
CA VAL A 186 11.39 -9.43 -23.24
C VAL A 186 11.64 -9.19 -24.74
N HIS A 187 12.63 -9.89 -25.28
CA HIS A 187 13.07 -9.80 -26.67
C HIS A 187 12.42 -10.86 -27.55
N ARG A 188 11.93 -11.96 -26.98
CA ARG A 188 11.23 -13.00 -27.74
C ARG A 188 10.04 -12.39 -28.51
N PRO A 189 9.93 -12.65 -29.83
CA PRO A 189 8.79 -12.17 -30.63
C PRO A 189 7.46 -12.65 -30.07
N LYS A 190 6.48 -11.74 -29.94
CA LYS A 190 5.15 -12.03 -29.37
C LYS A 190 5.19 -12.54 -27.93
N GLY A 191 6.28 -12.28 -27.19
CA GLY A 191 6.50 -12.82 -25.87
C GLY A 191 5.41 -12.39 -24.88
N LEU A 192 5.10 -11.09 -24.82
CA LEU A 192 4.11 -10.56 -23.90
C LEU A 192 2.70 -10.97 -24.30
N SER A 193 2.31 -10.73 -25.55
CA SER A 193 0.98 -11.10 -26.05
C SER A 193 0.67 -12.59 -25.85
N THR A 194 1.63 -13.48 -26.11
CA THR A 194 1.49 -14.93 -25.87
C THR A 194 1.40 -15.25 -24.38
N LEU A 195 2.22 -14.63 -23.54
CA LEU A 195 2.21 -14.83 -22.09
C LEU A 195 0.84 -14.47 -21.49
N PHE A 196 0.29 -13.31 -21.85
CA PHE A 196 -1.01 -12.86 -21.34
C PHE A 196 -2.17 -13.70 -21.85
N ALA A 197 -2.16 -14.13 -23.12
CA ALA A 197 -3.14 -15.08 -23.64
C ALA A 197 -3.07 -16.43 -22.90
N ASN A 198 -1.88 -16.95 -22.64
CA ASN A 198 -1.69 -18.19 -21.88
C ASN A 198 -2.12 -18.07 -20.42
N ALA A 199 -2.11 -16.85 -19.86
CA ALA A 199 -2.66 -16.56 -18.54
C ALA A 199 -4.19 -16.49 -18.53
N GLY A 200 -4.84 -16.44 -19.70
CA GLY A 200 -6.29 -16.25 -19.84
C GLY A 200 -6.75 -14.79 -19.67
N LEU A 201 -5.83 -13.83 -19.83
CA LEU A 201 -6.07 -12.40 -19.61
C LEU A 201 -6.46 -11.63 -20.88
N ASP A 202 -6.27 -12.22 -22.06
CA ASP A 202 -6.64 -11.66 -23.36
C ASP A 202 -8.13 -11.27 -23.43
N LYS A 203 -9.00 -12.07 -22.80
CA LYS A 203 -10.44 -11.79 -22.69
C LYS A 203 -10.79 -10.49 -21.93
N TYR A 204 -9.86 -9.95 -21.14
CA TYR A 204 -10.02 -8.70 -20.40
C TYR A 204 -9.31 -7.51 -21.04
N TRP A 205 -8.51 -7.75 -22.08
CA TRP A 205 -7.55 -6.79 -22.60
C TRP A 205 -8.21 -5.54 -23.19
N PHE A 206 -7.82 -4.36 -22.73
CA PHE A 206 -8.24 -3.10 -23.33
C PHE A 206 -7.41 -2.84 -24.61
N PRO A 207 -8.02 -2.80 -25.81
CA PRO A 207 -7.27 -2.73 -27.05
C PRO A 207 -6.72 -1.33 -27.33
N VAL A 208 -5.47 -1.26 -27.82
CA VAL A 208 -4.78 -0.02 -28.23
C VAL A 208 -5.62 0.84 -29.19
N SER A 209 -6.38 0.21 -30.10
CA SER A 209 -7.23 0.90 -31.06
C SER A 209 -8.38 1.71 -30.43
N LYS A 210 -8.77 1.39 -29.19
CA LYS A 210 -9.78 2.11 -28.41
C LYS A 210 -9.18 3.06 -27.38
N MET A 211 -7.86 3.11 -27.23
CA MET A 211 -7.23 3.97 -26.24
C MET A 211 -7.29 5.44 -26.69
N PRO A 212 -7.68 6.37 -25.81
CA PRO A 212 -7.77 7.77 -26.15
C PRO A 212 -6.40 8.34 -26.56
N ARG A 213 -6.44 9.35 -27.42
CA ARG A 213 -5.24 10.07 -27.86
C ARG A 213 -5.40 11.55 -27.56
N LYS A 214 -4.29 12.29 -27.55
CA LYS A 214 -4.31 13.77 -27.41
C LYS A 214 -5.01 14.28 -26.15
N GLY A 215 -4.91 13.54 -25.05
CA GLY A 215 -5.44 13.94 -23.75
C GLY A 215 -6.95 13.77 -23.58
N GLU A 216 -7.62 13.08 -24.50
CA GLU A 216 -9.04 12.76 -24.38
C GLU A 216 -9.34 11.87 -23.16
N ASP A 217 -10.58 11.96 -22.69
CA ASP A 217 -11.06 11.12 -21.62
C ASP A 217 -11.15 9.66 -22.05
N TRP A 218 -10.83 8.77 -21.13
CA TRP A 218 -11.01 7.33 -21.30
C TRP A 218 -12.49 6.98 -21.27
N PRO A 219 -12.90 5.81 -21.80
CA PRO A 219 -14.23 5.29 -21.53
C PRO A 219 -14.53 5.30 -20.03
N THR A 220 -15.81 5.39 -19.68
CA THR A 220 -16.19 5.33 -18.28
C THR A 220 -15.82 3.96 -17.71
N VAL A 221 -15.53 3.89 -16.41
CA VAL A 221 -15.26 2.59 -15.76
C VAL A 221 -16.45 1.64 -15.96
N THR A 222 -17.67 2.16 -15.96
CA THR A 222 -18.88 1.39 -16.27
C THR A 222 -18.83 0.77 -17.67
N ASP A 223 -18.49 1.55 -18.70
CA ASP A 223 -18.41 1.04 -20.08
C ASP A 223 -17.28 0.03 -20.25
N MET A 224 -16.12 0.29 -19.63
CA MET A 224 -14.99 -0.64 -19.61
C MET A 224 -15.37 -2.01 -19.01
N VAL A 225 -16.12 -1.99 -17.91
CA VAL A 225 -16.63 -3.22 -17.27
C VAL A 225 -17.65 -3.92 -18.16
N GLN A 226 -18.60 -3.18 -18.75
CA GLN A 226 -19.65 -3.75 -19.62
C GLN A 226 -19.07 -4.39 -20.88
N GLU A 227 -18.04 -3.79 -21.49
CA GLU A 227 -17.34 -4.36 -22.63
C GLU A 227 -16.29 -5.43 -22.23
N ASN A 228 -16.16 -5.73 -20.94
CA ASN A 228 -15.14 -6.60 -20.35
C ASN A 228 -13.70 -6.18 -20.66
N HIS A 229 -13.44 -4.90 -20.99
CA HIS A 229 -12.11 -4.33 -21.14
C HIS A 229 -11.55 -3.90 -19.78
N ARG A 230 -11.26 -4.88 -18.93
CA ARG A 230 -10.92 -4.71 -17.51
C ARG A 230 -9.43 -4.87 -17.19
N LEU A 231 -8.58 -5.02 -18.21
CA LEU A 231 -7.14 -5.09 -18.07
C LEU A 231 -6.48 -4.07 -19.01
N LEU A 232 -5.78 -3.09 -18.44
CA LEU A 232 -4.88 -2.21 -19.19
C LEU A 232 -3.44 -2.71 -19.02
N VAL A 233 -2.69 -2.83 -20.12
CA VAL A 233 -1.28 -3.21 -20.06
C VAL A 233 -0.44 -2.24 -20.87
N PHE A 234 0.58 -1.70 -20.21
CA PHE A 234 1.56 -0.80 -20.80
C PHE A 234 2.95 -1.41 -20.75
N THR A 235 3.78 -1.10 -21.75
CA THR A 235 5.18 -1.50 -21.85
C THR A 235 6.07 -0.27 -22.06
N SER A 236 7.30 -0.37 -21.58
CA SER A 236 8.38 0.60 -21.78
C SER A 236 9.05 0.52 -23.16
N VAL A 237 8.73 -0.48 -23.99
CA VAL A 237 9.32 -0.67 -25.34
C VAL A 237 8.35 -0.24 -26.44
N ALA A 238 8.73 0.75 -27.24
CA ALA A 238 7.87 1.35 -28.27
C ALA A 238 7.37 0.37 -29.35
N ALA A 239 8.23 -0.55 -29.80
CA ALA A 239 7.91 -1.47 -30.89
C ALA A 239 6.78 -2.45 -30.55
N LYS A 240 6.59 -2.76 -29.26
CA LYS A 240 5.57 -3.71 -28.78
C LYS A 240 4.14 -3.26 -29.05
N GLU A 241 3.90 -1.97 -29.21
CA GLU A 241 2.57 -1.46 -29.55
C GLU A 241 2.13 -1.94 -30.94
N ASP A 242 3.01 -1.78 -31.93
CA ASP A 242 2.72 -2.17 -33.31
C ASP A 242 2.89 -3.69 -33.52
N GLU A 243 3.86 -4.32 -32.85
CA GLU A 243 4.19 -5.74 -33.04
C GLU A 243 3.31 -6.71 -32.24
N GLU A 244 2.89 -6.30 -31.03
CA GLU A 244 2.19 -7.17 -30.08
C GLU A 244 0.86 -6.59 -29.58
N GLY A 245 0.54 -5.32 -29.89
CA GLY A 245 -0.66 -4.65 -29.38
C GLY A 245 -0.57 -4.27 -27.90
N VAL A 246 0.64 -4.20 -27.32
CA VAL A 246 0.87 -3.78 -25.93
C VAL A 246 1.19 -2.28 -25.91
N ALA A 247 0.39 -1.49 -25.21
CA ALA A 247 0.44 -0.03 -25.29
C ALA A 247 1.79 0.54 -24.84
N TYR A 248 2.41 1.39 -25.66
CA TYR A 248 3.66 2.05 -25.29
C TYR A 248 3.40 3.16 -24.28
N GLN A 249 3.86 2.99 -23.03
CA GLN A 249 3.45 3.81 -21.89
C GLN A 249 3.59 5.33 -22.14
N TRP A 250 4.69 5.74 -22.77
CA TRP A 250 5.03 7.14 -22.98
C TRP A 250 4.11 7.87 -23.98
N ARG A 251 3.23 7.14 -24.69
CA ARG A 251 2.14 7.73 -25.52
C ARG A 251 0.90 8.07 -24.70
N TYR A 252 0.67 7.40 -23.58
CA TYR A 252 -0.62 7.40 -22.87
C TYR A 252 -0.58 8.07 -21.50
N MET A 253 0.60 8.13 -20.88
CA MET A 253 0.78 8.77 -19.58
C MET A 253 1.97 9.72 -19.53
N VAL A 254 1.90 10.68 -18.62
CA VAL A 254 3.08 11.40 -18.11
C VAL A 254 3.49 10.79 -16.77
N GLU A 255 4.76 10.91 -16.42
CA GLU A 255 5.31 10.26 -15.22
C GLU A 255 6.37 11.13 -14.54
N ASN A 256 6.33 11.22 -13.21
CA ASN A 256 7.42 11.84 -12.47
C ASN A 256 8.57 10.88 -12.23
N GLU A 257 9.76 11.43 -12.05
CA GLU A 257 10.98 10.67 -11.84
C GLU A 257 10.82 9.67 -10.68
N SER A 258 11.44 8.50 -10.83
CA SER A 258 11.43 7.43 -9.83
C SER A 258 12.64 7.53 -8.91
N GLY A 259 12.61 6.81 -7.79
CA GLY A 259 13.74 6.75 -6.86
C GLY A 259 14.02 8.08 -6.14
N ASP A 260 15.22 8.21 -5.58
CA ASP A 260 15.61 9.42 -4.81
C ASP A 260 15.48 10.73 -5.61
N PRO A 261 15.75 10.78 -6.93
CA PRO A 261 15.49 11.99 -7.73
C PRO A 261 14.01 12.39 -7.78
N GLY A 262 13.09 11.41 -7.65
CA GLY A 262 11.65 11.62 -7.55
C GLY A 262 11.15 11.99 -6.16
N VAL A 263 11.83 11.53 -5.11
CA VAL A 263 11.46 11.80 -3.70
C VAL A 263 12.18 13.07 -3.20
N LYS A 264 11.96 14.18 -3.91
CA LYS A 264 12.57 15.47 -3.58
C LYS A 264 11.53 16.46 -3.05
N ARG A 265 11.64 16.82 -1.77
CA ARG A 265 10.71 17.77 -1.14
C ARG A 265 10.50 19.05 -1.99
N GLY A 266 9.25 19.37 -2.29
CA GLY A 266 8.85 20.55 -3.05
C GLY A 266 9.16 20.50 -4.56
N SER A 267 9.63 19.37 -5.09
CA SER A 267 9.91 19.20 -6.52
C SER A 267 9.39 17.85 -7.03
N CYS A 268 8.62 17.88 -8.12
CA CYS A 268 8.14 16.68 -8.80
C CYS A 268 8.66 16.70 -10.26
N PRO A 269 9.93 16.30 -10.49
CA PRO A 269 10.53 16.31 -11.82
C PRO A 269 9.91 15.22 -12.70
N ASN A 270 9.79 15.44 -14.01
CA ASN A 270 9.36 14.39 -14.94
C ASN A 270 10.47 13.38 -15.22
N ARG A 271 10.09 12.14 -15.56
CA ARG A 271 10.98 11.15 -16.19
C ARG A 271 11.55 11.71 -17.49
N LYS A 272 12.75 11.27 -17.87
CA LYS A 272 13.42 11.70 -19.11
C LYS A 272 12.63 11.32 -20.36
N GLU A 273 12.05 10.13 -20.36
CA GLU A 273 11.26 9.58 -21.46
C GLU A 273 9.86 10.20 -21.54
N SER A 274 9.37 10.72 -20.41
CA SER A 274 8.06 11.37 -20.30
C SER A 274 8.06 12.76 -20.92
N GLN A 275 6.91 13.13 -21.48
CA GLN A 275 6.59 14.55 -21.69
C GLN A 275 6.55 15.31 -20.33
N PRO A 276 6.63 16.65 -20.33
CA PRO A 276 6.43 17.44 -19.12
C PRO A 276 5.10 17.08 -18.42
N LEU A 277 5.08 17.07 -17.09
CA LEU A 277 3.91 16.60 -16.32
C LEU A 277 2.62 17.40 -16.60
N ASN A 278 2.77 18.67 -16.95
CA ASN A 278 1.67 19.56 -17.33
C ASN A 278 1.21 19.38 -18.79
N SER A 279 1.84 18.49 -19.57
CA SER A 279 1.42 18.18 -20.93
C SER A 279 0.01 17.61 -20.94
N LYS A 280 -0.79 18.12 -21.88
CA LYS A 280 -2.16 17.66 -22.14
C LYS A 280 -2.22 16.67 -23.31
N SER A 281 -1.09 16.23 -23.85
CA SER A 281 -1.06 15.25 -24.96
C SER A 281 -1.47 13.84 -24.52
N SER A 282 -1.27 13.52 -23.25
CA SER A 282 -1.55 12.23 -22.63
C SER A 282 -2.52 12.45 -21.48
N SER A 283 -3.56 11.65 -21.33
CA SER A 283 -4.60 11.87 -20.31
C SER A 283 -4.28 11.25 -18.96
N LEU A 284 -3.45 10.21 -18.91
CA LEU A 284 -3.02 9.58 -17.67
C LEU A 284 -1.80 10.27 -17.05
N PHE A 285 -1.69 10.20 -15.73
CA PHE A 285 -0.52 10.63 -14.96
C PHE A 285 -0.17 9.57 -13.91
N LEU A 286 1.02 8.97 -14.03
CA LEU A 286 1.60 8.09 -13.01
C LEU A 286 2.51 8.88 -12.08
N MET A 287 2.22 8.81 -10.78
CA MET A 287 3.05 9.40 -9.75
C MET A 287 3.90 8.32 -9.04
N ASN A 288 5.22 8.37 -9.21
CA ASN A 288 6.17 7.59 -8.43
C ASN A 288 6.46 8.28 -7.09
N TYR A 289 6.32 7.56 -5.99
CA TYR A 289 6.80 8.01 -4.69
C TYR A 289 7.42 6.85 -3.92
N PHE A 290 8.70 6.61 -4.20
CA PHE A 290 9.52 5.63 -3.52
C PHE A 290 11.01 5.97 -3.70
N PRO A 291 11.85 5.74 -2.67
CA PRO A 291 13.29 5.93 -2.78
C PRO A 291 13.93 4.89 -3.70
N THR A 292 15.18 5.15 -4.12
CA THR A 292 15.94 4.20 -4.96
C THR A 292 16.14 2.87 -4.24
N TYR A 293 16.39 2.93 -2.93
CA TYR A 293 16.57 1.77 -2.07
C TYR A 293 15.31 1.59 -1.22
N PRO A 294 14.50 0.55 -1.46
CA PRO A 294 13.32 0.30 -0.65
C PRO A 294 13.75 -0.17 0.74
N VAL A 295 13.48 0.63 1.77
CA VAL A 295 13.80 0.30 3.16
C VAL A 295 12.50 0.08 3.92
N GLU A 296 12.17 -1.20 4.17
CA GLU A 296 10.92 -1.63 4.82
C GLU A 296 10.60 -0.85 6.10
N LYS A 297 11.59 -0.71 6.99
CA LYS A 297 11.43 -0.02 8.29
C LYS A 297 11.12 1.48 8.16
N ASP A 298 11.49 2.10 7.04
CA ASP A 298 11.35 3.54 6.81
C ASP A 298 10.08 3.85 5.99
N ALA A 299 9.54 2.87 5.26
CA ALA A 299 8.36 3.02 4.42
C ALA A 299 7.14 3.56 5.17
N CYS A 300 6.96 3.17 6.44
CA CYS A 300 5.86 3.66 7.27
C CYS A 300 5.91 5.19 7.50
N LYS A 301 7.10 5.80 7.49
CA LYS A 301 7.30 7.25 7.58
C LYS A 301 7.11 7.92 6.21
N GLU A 302 7.47 7.22 5.14
CA GLU A 302 7.31 7.71 3.77
C GLU A 302 5.84 7.90 3.43
N HIS A 303 4.98 6.94 3.78
CA HIS A 303 3.55 6.93 3.46
C HIS A 303 2.66 7.80 4.37
N SER A 304 3.25 8.80 5.03
CA SER A 304 2.57 9.70 5.97
C SER A 304 2.51 11.13 5.41
N ALA A 305 2.76 12.14 6.25
CA ALA A 305 2.80 13.54 5.85
C ALA A 305 3.71 13.84 4.63
N PRO A 306 4.91 13.23 4.47
CA PRO A 306 5.77 13.48 3.31
C PRO A 306 5.12 13.11 1.98
N LEU A 307 4.45 11.96 1.90
CA LEU A 307 3.73 11.56 0.69
C LEU A 307 2.57 12.52 0.37
N ALA A 308 1.80 12.94 1.38
CA ALA A 308 0.74 13.93 1.18
C ALA A 308 1.29 15.28 0.65
N GLU A 309 2.44 15.75 1.16
CA GLU A 309 3.14 16.93 0.66
C GLU A 309 3.56 16.75 -0.81
N MET A 310 4.09 15.58 -1.16
CA MET A 310 4.50 15.28 -2.53
C MET A 310 3.31 15.20 -3.48
N VAL A 311 2.18 14.62 -3.08
CA VAL A 311 0.94 14.61 -3.88
C VAL A 311 0.54 16.03 -4.25
N GLY A 312 0.55 16.96 -3.29
CA GLY A 312 0.28 18.38 -3.56
C GLY A 312 1.32 19.05 -4.49
N THR A 313 2.58 18.63 -4.40
CA THR A 313 3.67 19.11 -5.26
C THR A 313 3.50 18.62 -6.70
N CYS A 314 3.20 17.34 -6.88
CA CYS A 314 2.96 16.73 -8.20
C CYS A 314 1.66 17.22 -8.83
N LEU A 315 0.60 17.46 -8.04
CA LEU A 315 -0.64 18.10 -8.51
C LEU A 315 -0.35 19.46 -9.16
N LYS A 316 0.44 20.30 -8.50
CA LYS A 316 0.85 21.62 -9.04
C LYS A 316 1.71 21.47 -10.29
N SER A 317 2.70 20.58 -10.25
CA SER A 317 3.62 20.33 -11.36
C SER A 317 2.92 19.74 -12.59
N GLY A 318 1.85 18.96 -12.38
CA GLY A 318 0.97 18.39 -13.40
C GLY A 318 -0.05 19.37 -13.98
N GLY A 319 0.02 20.66 -13.63
CA GLY A 319 -0.93 21.67 -14.09
C GLY A 319 -2.33 21.45 -13.51
N ASN A 320 -2.41 21.23 -12.20
CA ASN A 320 -3.62 20.96 -11.41
C ASN A 320 -4.40 19.72 -11.86
N ARG A 321 -3.71 18.74 -12.46
CA ARG A 321 -4.24 17.40 -12.72
C ARG A 321 -3.77 16.47 -11.62
N MET A 322 -4.72 15.84 -10.92
CA MET A 322 -4.42 14.81 -9.94
C MET A 322 -3.80 13.59 -10.64
N PRO A 323 -2.73 12.99 -10.09
CA PRO A 323 -2.22 11.72 -10.58
C PRO A 323 -3.32 10.65 -10.64
N ASN A 324 -3.33 9.86 -11.70
CA ASN A 324 -4.22 8.71 -11.87
C ASN A 324 -3.68 7.45 -11.21
N PHE A 325 -2.37 7.34 -11.06
CA PHE A 325 -1.73 6.25 -10.32
C PHE A 325 -0.81 6.82 -9.26
N LEU A 326 -0.87 6.27 -8.06
CA LEU A 326 0.09 6.52 -6.99
C LEU A 326 0.90 5.25 -6.76
N ALA A 327 2.14 5.22 -7.24
CA ALA A 327 3.04 4.08 -7.15
C ALA A 327 3.95 4.19 -5.91
N VAL A 328 3.95 3.15 -5.08
CA VAL A 328 4.70 3.08 -3.81
C VAL A 328 5.34 1.70 -3.60
N ASN A 329 6.37 1.65 -2.76
CA ASN A 329 6.84 0.40 -2.12
C ASN A 329 6.02 0.14 -0.85
N PHE A 330 6.04 -1.06 -0.29
CA PHE A 330 5.52 -1.44 1.04
C PHE A 330 4.18 -0.80 1.42
N TYR A 331 3.20 -0.84 0.51
CA TYR A 331 1.98 -0.03 0.57
C TYR A 331 1.18 -0.16 1.88
N MET A 332 1.30 -1.27 2.60
CA MET A 332 0.66 -1.53 3.89
C MET A 332 1.29 -0.78 5.07
N ARG A 333 2.56 -0.37 4.97
CA ARG A 333 3.32 0.23 6.07
C ARG A 333 2.92 1.70 6.22
N SER A 334 2.44 2.12 7.40
CA SER A 334 2.13 3.52 7.71
C SER A 334 2.14 3.79 9.21
N ASP A 335 2.01 5.06 9.60
CA ASP A 335 1.84 5.50 10.99
C ASP A 335 0.37 5.74 11.39
N GLY A 336 -0.59 5.30 10.57
CA GLY A 336 -2.01 5.58 10.76
C GLY A 336 -2.82 5.29 9.50
N GLY A 337 -3.26 6.34 8.80
CA GLY A 337 -4.10 6.19 7.60
C GLY A 337 -3.34 5.84 6.31
N GLY A 338 -2.04 6.13 6.26
CA GLY A 338 -1.15 5.69 5.18
C GLY A 338 -1.55 6.12 3.77
N VAL A 339 -1.10 5.32 2.80
CA VAL A 339 -1.44 5.51 1.38
C VAL A 339 -2.94 5.44 1.11
N PHE A 340 -3.70 4.68 1.92
CA PHE A 340 -5.14 4.53 1.75
C PHE A 340 -5.91 5.80 2.09
N GLU A 341 -5.55 6.48 3.18
CA GLU A 341 -6.11 7.80 3.49
C GLU A 341 -5.69 8.85 2.47
N ILE A 342 -4.44 8.81 2.00
CA ILE A 342 -3.96 9.73 0.97
C ILE A 342 -4.73 9.51 -0.34
N LEU A 343 -5.01 8.26 -0.71
CA LEU A 343 -5.81 7.92 -1.88
C LEU A 343 -7.25 8.47 -1.77
N ASP A 344 -7.86 8.39 -0.59
CA ASP A 344 -9.18 9.01 -0.35
C ASP A 344 -9.12 10.53 -0.54
N ARG A 345 -8.05 11.19 -0.06
CA ARG A 345 -7.83 12.64 -0.20
C ARG A 345 -7.46 13.07 -1.62
N MET A 346 -6.94 12.18 -2.45
CA MET A 346 -6.71 12.42 -3.88
C MET A 346 -8.03 12.34 -4.66
N ASN A 347 -8.85 11.33 -4.38
CA ASN A 347 -10.10 11.09 -5.10
C ASN A 347 -11.23 12.05 -4.68
N GLY A 348 -11.44 12.30 -3.39
CA GLY A 348 -12.56 13.10 -2.89
C GLY A 348 -12.75 14.45 -3.62
N PRO A 349 -11.69 15.29 -3.70
CA PRO A 349 -11.82 16.60 -4.30
C PRO A 349 -12.15 16.53 -5.78
N VAL A 350 -11.57 15.57 -6.51
CA VAL A 350 -11.74 15.45 -7.96
C VAL A 350 -13.07 14.82 -8.34
N LEU A 351 -13.53 13.83 -7.57
CA LEU A 351 -14.73 13.06 -7.91
C LEU A 351 -16.02 13.71 -7.41
N CYS A 352 -16.00 14.36 -6.26
CA CYS A 352 -17.23 14.88 -5.63
C CYS A 352 -17.07 16.25 -4.94
N GLY A 353 -15.89 16.86 -4.99
CA GLY A 353 -15.63 18.18 -4.38
C GLY A 353 -15.44 18.15 -2.86
N CYS A 354 -15.30 16.97 -2.25
CA CYS A 354 -15.10 16.83 -0.80
C CYS A 354 -13.64 16.60 -0.45
N GLU A 355 -13.22 16.94 0.78
CA GLU A 355 -11.82 16.78 1.21
C GLU A 355 -11.32 15.33 1.09
N THR A 356 -12.21 14.36 1.29
CA THR A 356 -11.91 12.94 1.25
C THR A 356 -13.02 12.19 0.53
N LEU A 357 -12.67 11.11 -0.16
CA LEU A 357 -13.59 10.19 -0.81
C LEU A 357 -14.64 9.65 0.18
N SER A 358 -14.23 9.42 1.43
CA SER A 358 -15.16 9.00 2.47
C SER A 358 -16.26 10.03 2.71
N ALA A 359 -16.04 11.32 2.44
CA ALA A 359 -17.04 12.36 2.62
C ALA A 359 -18.02 12.51 1.44
N CYS A 360 -17.75 11.86 0.30
CA CYS A 360 -18.61 11.88 -0.86
C CYS A 360 -19.98 11.21 -0.57
N GLN A 361 -21.02 11.73 -1.22
CA GLN A 361 -22.37 11.19 -1.17
C GLN A 361 -22.83 10.78 -2.58
N PRO A 362 -23.15 9.51 -2.82
CA PRO A 362 -23.64 9.05 -4.13
C PRO A 362 -24.90 9.81 -4.55
N GLY A 363 -24.91 10.31 -5.79
CA GLY A 363 -26.04 11.06 -6.37
C GLY A 363 -26.24 12.49 -5.85
N ALA A 364 -25.45 12.94 -4.87
CA ALA A 364 -25.50 14.32 -4.41
C ALA A 364 -24.77 15.26 -5.39
N ALA A 365 -25.11 16.55 -5.34
CA ALA A 365 -24.43 17.57 -6.13
C ALA A 365 -22.96 17.70 -5.68
N TYR A 366 -22.06 18.01 -6.63
CA TYR A 366 -20.64 18.25 -6.36
C TYR A 366 -20.46 19.29 -5.24
N GLY A 367 -19.64 18.98 -4.24
CA GLY A 367 -19.42 19.78 -3.02
C GLY A 367 -20.38 19.46 -1.87
N SER A 368 -21.38 18.59 -2.07
CA SER A 368 -22.30 18.17 -1.01
C SER A 368 -21.68 17.06 -0.15
N CYS A 369 -20.92 17.46 0.85
CA CYS A 369 -20.12 16.55 1.67
C CYS A 369 -20.85 16.11 2.94
N LYS A 370 -20.76 14.82 3.27
CA LYS A 370 -21.18 14.34 4.59
C LYS A 370 -20.20 14.82 5.64
N ASN A 371 -20.69 15.11 6.84
CA ASN A 371 -19.80 15.45 7.94
C ASN A 371 -19.10 14.18 8.41
N VAL A 372 -17.87 13.97 7.94
CA VAL A 372 -17.02 12.88 8.40
C VAL A 372 -16.13 13.47 9.46
N THR A 373 -16.29 13.01 10.70
CA THR A 373 -15.26 13.22 11.71
C THR A 373 -14.04 12.46 11.20
N VAL A 374 -13.11 13.16 10.53
CA VAL A 374 -11.78 12.61 10.25
C VAL A 374 -11.27 12.15 11.61
N GLN A 375 -11.00 10.84 11.76
CA GLN A 375 -10.46 10.29 13.01
C GLN A 375 -9.01 10.73 13.21
N THR A 376 -8.77 12.04 13.24
CA THR A 376 -7.69 12.67 13.97
C THR A 376 -8.20 12.93 15.39
N ARG A 377 -8.50 11.88 16.17
CA ARG A 377 -8.71 12.07 17.62
C ARG A 377 -7.37 11.98 18.33
N THR A 378 -6.89 13.12 18.79
CA THR A 378 -6.41 13.25 20.18
C THR A 378 -7.59 12.88 21.11
N PRO A 379 -7.36 12.25 22.27
CA PRO A 379 -8.35 11.43 22.93
C PRO A 379 -9.46 12.27 23.56
N SER A 380 -10.71 12.01 23.17
CA SER A 380 -11.86 12.24 24.04
C SER A 380 -12.96 11.24 23.72
N MET A 381 -13.42 10.54 24.76
CA MET A 381 -14.58 9.65 24.75
C MET A 381 -15.79 10.39 24.22
N ASP A 382 -16.42 9.83 23.18
CA ASP A 382 -17.86 9.58 23.23
C ASP A 382 -18.24 8.64 22.08
N SER A 383 -19.06 7.65 22.44
CA SER A 383 -19.46 6.51 21.63
C SER A 383 -20.86 6.72 21.08
N THR A 384 -21.02 6.69 19.75
CA THR A 384 -22.26 6.29 19.06
C THR A 384 -21.93 6.15 17.56
N ALA A 385 -21.56 4.94 17.14
CA ALA A 385 -21.34 4.62 15.73
C ALA A 385 -22.63 4.05 15.11
N GLY A 386 -23.20 4.79 14.16
CA GLY A 386 -24.25 4.32 13.26
C GLY A 386 -23.65 3.55 12.08
N SER A 387 -24.19 2.36 11.83
CA SER A 387 -23.86 1.48 10.71
C SER A 387 -24.14 2.17 9.37
N ASN A 388 -23.16 2.20 8.47
CA ASN A 388 -23.40 2.35 7.04
C ASN A 388 -22.43 1.46 6.24
N SER A 389 -23.03 0.51 5.52
CA SER A 389 -22.43 -0.44 4.60
C SER A 389 -21.90 0.27 3.34
N GLY A 390 -20.64 0.69 3.36
CA GLY A 390 -19.84 0.89 2.15
C GLY A 390 -19.10 -0.40 1.82
N GLY A 391 -18.95 -0.73 0.53
CA GLY A 391 -18.29 -1.96 0.08
C GLY A 391 -16.87 -2.09 0.61
N SER A 392 -16.73 -2.80 1.74
CA SER A 392 -15.47 -3.21 2.35
C SER A 392 -15.26 -4.67 1.98
N TYR A 393 -14.06 -5.06 1.55
CA TYR A 393 -13.78 -6.49 1.37
C TYR A 393 -13.70 -7.13 2.76
N SER A 394 -14.41 -8.23 2.96
CA SER A 394 -14.50 -8.88 4.27
C SER A 394 -13.26 -9.77 4.52
N GLY A 395 -12.49 -9.46 5.56
CA GLY A 395 -11.36 -10.26 6.03
C GLY A 395 -10.48 -9.49 7.01
N SER A 396 -9.74 -10.20 7.86
CA SER A 396 -8.62 -9.60 8.59
C SER A 396 -7.45 -9.41 7.63
N VAL A 397 -6.94 -8.18 7.49
CA VAL A 397 -5.73 -7.94 6.71
C VAL A 397 -4.55 -8.46 7.52
N GLN A 398 -3.80 -9.42 6.97
CA GLN A 398 -2.67 -10.03 7.66
C GLN A 398 -1.52 -10.21 6.68
N PHE A 399 -0.31 -9.80 7.07
CA PHE A 399 0.90 -10.19 6.35
C PHE A 399 1.05 -11.72 6.36
N SER A 400 1.72 -12.24 5.33
CA SER A 400 2.05 -13.67 5.21
C SER A 400 2.89 -14.19 6.40
N ARG A 401 3.57 -13.30 7.12
CA ARG A 401 4.02 -13.53 8.49
C ARG A 401 3.23 -12.61 9.40
N SER A 402 2.40 -13.19 10.28
CA SER A 402 2.05 -12.45 11.50
C SER A 402 3.37 -12.07 12.17
N LEU A 403 3.37 -11.00 12.96
CA LEU A 403 4.35 -10.86 14.03
C LEU A 403 4.22 -12.14 14.86
N ALA A 404 4.99 -13.18 14.50
CA ALA A 404 5.34 -14.23 15.42
C ALA A 404 5.89 -13.45 16.59
N SER A 405 5.22 -13.59 17.73
CA SER A 405 5.57 -12.95 18.97
C SER A 405 7.09 -12.81 19.00
N VAL A 406 7.58 -11.58 19.04
CA VAL A 406 8.82 -11.36 19.75
C VAL A 406 8.46 -11.86 21.14
N ALA A 407 8.70 -13.16 21.37
CA ALA A 407 8.68 -13.73 22.68
C ALA A 407 9.67 -12.84 23.40
N GLN A 408 9.13 -11.89 24.17
CA GLN A 408 9.87 -11.26 25.23
C GLN A 408 10.46 -12.46 25.96
N LEU A 409 11.75 -12.72 25.77
CA LEU A 409 12.47 -13.55 26.70
C LEU A 409 12.15 -12.94 28.04
N ASN A 410 11.34 -13.67 28.81
CA ASN A 410 10.79 -13.25 30.07
C ASN A 410 11.89 -12.53 30.87
N ASN A 411 11.73 -11.22 31.06
CA ASN A 411 12.54 -10.44 32.01
C ASN A 411 12.40 -10.96 33.46
N ILE A 412 11.55 -11.97 33.68
CA ILE A 412 11.42 -12.73 34.92
C ILE A 412 12.62 -13.68 35.14
N VAL A 413 13.21 -14.26 34.08
CA VAL A 413 14.35 -15.18 34.24
C VAL A 413 15.63 -14.43 34.59
N VAL A 414 15.82 -13.21 34.06
CA VAL A 414 16.98 -12.36 34.41
C VAL A 414 16.88 -11.81 35.84
N PHE A 415 15.67 -11.61 36.37
CA PHE A 415 15.47 -11.19 37.77
C PHE A 415 15.64 -12.33 38.78
N CYS A 416 15.44 -13.60 38.40
CA CYS A 416 15.70 -14.73 39.29
C CYS A 416 17.19 -15.09 39.43
N PHE A 417 18.04 -14.72 38.47
CA PHE A 417 19.47 -15.00 38.53
C PHE A 417 20.31 -13.89 39.20
N SER A 418 19.77 -12.67 39.37
CA SER A 418 20.47 -11.57 40.03
C SER A 418 20.33 -11.55 41.56
N LEU A 419 19.46 -12.39 42.13
CA LEU A 419 19.28 -12.51 43.59
C LEU A 419 19.99 -13.72 44.22
N LEU A 420 20.58 -14.62 43.41
CA LEU A 420 21.34 -15.76 43.95
C LEU A 420 22.71 -15.43 44.59
N PRO A 421 23.40 -14.28 44.37
CA PRO A 421 24.66 -14.00 45.08
C PRO A 421 24.46 -13.40 46.48
N LEU A 422 23.26 -12.98 46.86
CA LEU A 422 23.00 -12.26 48.12
C LEU A 422 22.62 -13.18 49.30
N LEU A 423 22.48 -14.48 49.08
CA LEU A 423 22.18 -15.47 50.14
C LEU A 423 23.40 -16.29 50.60
N ILE A 424 24.61 -16.01 50.09
CA ILE A 424 25.85 -16.70 50.48
C ILE A 424 26.67 -15.91 51.52
N PHE A 425 26.26 -14.69 51.88
CA PHE A 425 26.99 -13.85 52.85
C PHE A 425 26.32 -13.70 54.23
N LEU A 426 25.31 -14.50 54.56
CA LEU A 426 24.59 -14.42 55.85
C LEU A 426 24.29 -15.79 56.50
N LEU A 427 25.18 -16.77 56.34
CA LEU A 427 25.22 -17.97 57.19
C LEU A 427 26.61 -18.13 57.84
#